data_AF-A0A2E3KLY0-F1
#
_entry.id   AF-A0A2E3KLY0-F1
#
_cell.length_a   1.000
_cell.length_b   1.000
_cell.length_c   1.000
_cell.angle_alpha   90.00
_cell.angle_beta   90.00
_cell.angle_gamma   90.00
#
_symmetry.space_group_name_H-M   'P 1'
#
loop_
_entity.id
_entity.type
_entity.pdbx_description
1 polymer ?
#
loop_
_entity_poly.entity_id
_entity_poly.type
_entity_poly.pdbx_seq_one_letter_code
_entity_poly.pdbx_strand_id
1 'polypeptide(L)'
;MSIQLLIVCLLSFNPLPLEEEPPQVVIRPEPVVTEHVIQLDGRDIEYTATAGTLPLYDEDGGRVEAQVFHIAYMKKGADPSKRPIFFLFNGGPGSSSVWLHLGAFGPKRVLTGDTGDLAKPPWRLAENDA
;
A
#
# COMPACT_ATOMS: atom_id res chain seq x y z
N MET A 1 -69.64 1.63 -3.46
CA MET A 1 -69.20 3.03 -3.63
C MET A 1 -68.47 3.41 -2.35
N SER A 2 -67.16 3.61 -2.49
CA SER A 2 -66.14 4.12 -1.54
C SER A 2 -66.03 3.54 -0.13
N ILE A 3 -65.20 2.50 -0.02
CA ILE A 3 -64.36 2.23 1.16
C ILE A 3 -63.14 3.15 1.03
N GLN A 4 -62.91 4.04 1.99
CA GLN A 4 -61.62 4.73 2.13
C GLN A 4 -61.12 4.48 3.56
N LEU A 5 -60.34 3.40 3.64
CA LEU A 5 -59.65 2.91 4.81
C LEU A 5 -58.44 3.82 5.06
N LEU A 6 -58.54 4.72 6.04
CA LEU A 6 -57.42 5.52 6.51
C LEU A 6 -56.54 4.64 7.43
N ILE A 7 -55.65 3.83 6.82
CA ILE A 7 -54.55 3.20 7.56
C ILE A 7 -53.50 4.28 7.78
N VAL A 8 -53.55 4.90 8.96
CA VAL A 8 -52.38 5.61 9.50
C VAL A 8 -51.39 4.52 9.90
N CYS A 9 -50.46 4.20 9.00
CA CYS A 9 -49.25 3.47 9.34
C CYS A 9 -48.41 4.37 10.27
N LEU A 10 -48.65 4.28 11.57
CA LEU A 10 -47.62 4.57 12.56
C LEU A 10 -46.57 3.47 12.43
N LEU A 11 -45.68 3.62 11.44
CA LEU A 11 -44.38 2.97 11.48
C LEU A 11 -43.66 3.57 12.69
N SER A 12 -43.75 2.87 13.82
CA SER A 12 -42.84 3.07 14.93
C SER A 12 -41.42 2.99 14.36
N PHE A 13 -40.80 4.16 14.22
CA PHE A 13 -39.37 4.31 14.00
C PHE A 13 -38.70 3.75 15.25
N ASN A 14 -38.52 2.44 15.29
CA ASN A 14 -37.66 1.80 16.25
C ASN A 14 -36.26 1.95 15.64
N PRO A 15 -35.42 2.89 16.10
CA PRO A 15 -34.05 2.88 15.64
C PRO A 15 -33.50 1.50 16.01
N LEU A 16 -33.08 0.73 15.00
CA LEU A 16 -32.23 -0.42 15.26
C LEU A 16 -31.10 0.09 16.17
N PRO A 17 -30.78 -0.60 17.28
CA PRO A 17 -29.60 -0.27 18.05
C PRO A 17 -28.45 -0.11 17.08
N LEU A 18 -27.67 0.97 17.22
CA LEU A 18 -26.39 1.07 16.52
C LEU A 18 -25.63 -0.19 16.94
N GLU A 19 -25.53 -1.14 16.02
CA GLU A 19 -24.83 -2.38 16.26
C GLU A 19 -23.38 -1.96 16.40
N GLU A 20 -22.89 -1.88 17.64
CA GLU A 20 -21.49 -1.54 17.89
C GLU A 20 -20.67 -2.60 17.17
N GLU A 21 -20.04 -2.20 16.05
CA GLU A 21 -19.19 -3.13 15.32
C GLU A 21 -18.16 -3.67 16.30
N PRO A 22 -17.96 -5.01 16.33
CA PRO A 22 -17.02 -5.61 17.24
C PRO A 22 -15.66 -4.94 17.07
N PRO A 23 -14.87 -4.76 18.16
CA PRO A 23 -13.60 -4.08 18.09
C PRO A 23 -12.73 -4.69 16.99
N GLN A 24 -12.45 -3.88 15.97
CA GLN A 24 -11.64 -4.26 14.83
C GLN A 24 -10.24 -4.62 15.35
N VAL A 25 -9.85 -5.89 15.25
CA VAL A 25 -8.48 -6.32 15.57
C VAL A 25 -7.58 -5.86 14.43
N VAL A 26 -7.03 -4.65 14.57
CA VAL A 26 -6.07 -4.11 13.61
C VAL A 26 -4.73 -4.79 13.84
N ILE A 27 -4.43 -5.84 13.07
CA ILE A 27 -3.09 -6.42 13.04
C ILE A 27 -2.16 -5.41 12.37
N ARG A 28 -1.28 -4.81 13.17
CA ARG A 28 -0.20 -3.95 12.70
C ARG A 28 1.11 -4.74 12.77
N PRO A 29 1.51 -5.42 11.70
CA PRO A 29 2.81 -6.06 11.69
C PRO A 29 3.88 -4.98 11.88
N GLU A 30 4.86 -5.26 12.73
CA GLU A 30 6.02 -4.39 12.87
C GLU A 30 6.74 -4.26 11.52
N PRO A 31 7.18 -3.06 11.14
CA PRO A 31 7.92 -2.87 9.91
C PRO A 31 9.20 -3.73 9.89
N VAL A 32 9.45 -4.38 8.77
CA VAL A 32 10.71 -5.11 8.54
C VAL A 32 11.69 -4.15 7.89
N VAL A 33 12.85 -3.99 8.52
CA VAL A 33 13.92 -3.09 8.08
C VAL A 33 15.15 -3.91 7.74
N THR A 34 15.74 -3.64 6.57
CA THR A 34 16.96 -4.30 6.09
C THR A 34 17.92 -3.26 5.50
N GLU A 35 19.22 -3.54 5.53
CA GLU A 35 20.26 -2.66 5.00
C GLU A 35 20.94 -3.28 3.78
N HIS A 36 21.25 -2.44 2.78
CA HIS A 36 21.74 -2.88 1.48
C HIS A 36 22.69 -1.84 0.87
N VAL A 37 23.38 -2.25 -0.19
CA VAL A 37 24.20 -1.39 -1.05
C VAL A 37 23.80 -1.65 -2.50
N ILE A 38 23.70 -0.59 -3.29
CA ILE A 38 23.58 -0.65 -4.76
C ILE A 38 24.74 0.12 -5.39
N GLN A 39 25.27 -0.38 -6.50
CA GLN A 39 26.23 0.34 -7.32
C GLN A 39 25.50 1.12 -8.42
N LEU A 40 25.59 2.44 -8.40
CA LEU A 40 25.03 3.33 -9.42
C LEU A 40 26.11 4.30 -9.90
N ASP A 41 26.33 4.39 -11.21
CA ASP A 41 27.38 5.21 -11.84
C ASP A 41 28.78 4.98 -11.23
N GLY A 42 29.12 3.73 -10.93
CA GLY A 42 30.40 3.38 -10.30
C GLY A 42 30.55 3.85 -8.84
N ARG A 43 29.46 4.24 -8.17
CA ARG A 43 29.45 4.64 -6.76
C ARG A 43 28.58 3.69 -5.95
N ASP A 44 29.08 3.30 -4.79
CA ASP A 44 28.28 2.58 -3.80
C ASP A 44 27.30 3.55 -3.13
N ILE A 45 26.03 3.16 -3.10
CA ILE A 45 24.98 3.85 -2.37
C ILE A 45 24.42 2.89 -1.33
N GLU A 46 24.77 3.13 -0.08
CA GLU A 46 24.16 2.45 1.06
C GLU A 46 22.73 2.95 1.29
N TYR A 47 21.79 2.04 1.54
CA TYR A 47 20.41 2.37 1.82
C TYR A 47 19.75 1.38 2.78
N THR A 48 18.68 1.84 3.41
CA THR A 48 17.77 1.03 4.22
C THR A 48 16.49 0.78 3.42
N ALA A 49 16.01 -0.47 3.42
CA ALA A 49 14.74 -0.87 2.86
C ALA A 49 13.77 -1.24 3.99
N THR A 50 12.63 -0.54 4.06
CA THR A 50 11.60 -0.75 5.08
C THR A 50 10.29 -1.20 4.42
N ALA A 51 9.81 -2.40 4.76
CA ALA A 51 8.49 -2.88 4.39
C ALA A 51 7.55 -2.78 5.59
N GLY A 52 6.37 -2.18 5.42
CA GLY A 52 5.44 -1.94 6.52
C GLY A 52 4.03 -1.54 6.07
N THR A 53 3.21 -1.16 7.03
CA THR A 53 1.81 -0.74 6.80
C THR A 53 1.53 0.61 7.47
N LEU A 54 0.85 1.50 6.75
CA LEU A 54 0.36 2.77 7.26
C LEU A 54 -1.15 2.67 7.56
N PRO A 55 -1.61 2.96 8.79
CA PRO A 55 -3.02 2.99 9.09
C PRO A 55 -3.69 4.23 8.49
N LEU A 56 -4.87 4.03 7.89
CA LEU A 56 -5.79 5.10 7.53
C LEU A 56 -6.92 5.10 8.56
N TYR A 57 -7.12 6.25 9.21
CA TYR A 57 -8.13 6.41 10.24
C TYR A 57 -9.42 6.98 9.64
N ASP A 58 -10.54 6.75 10.32
CA ASP A 58 -11.80 7.43 10.07
C ASP A 58 -11.67 8.95 10.30
N GLU A 59 -12.71 9.70 9.91
CA GLU A 59 -12.71 11.17 10.03
C GLU A 59 -12.50 11.64 11.47
N ASP A 60 -13.00 10.87 12.44
CA ASP A 60 -12.89 11.16 13.87
C ASP A 60 -11.54 10.72 14.48
N GLY A 61 -10.73 9.97 13.73
CA GLY A 61 -9.42 9.45 14.16
C GLY A 61 -9.48 8.30 15.18
N GLY A 62 -10.68 7.81 15.50
CA GLY A 62 -10.93 6.82 16.54
C GLY A 62 -10.76 5.38 16.06
N ARG A 63 -10.90 5.12 14.76
CA ARG A 63 -10.84 3.77 14.18
C ARG A 63 -9.94 3.72 12.96
N VAL A 64 -9.19 2.63 12.81
CA VAL A 64 -8.48 2.34 11.55
C VAL A 64 -9.46 1.73 10.56
N GLU A 65 -9.68 2.37 9.43
CA GLU A 65 -10.56 1.89 8.36
C GLU A 65 -9.81 1.06 7.32
N ALA A 66 -8.52 1.34 7.11
CA ALA A 66 -7.71 0.62 6.14
C ALA A 66 -6.22 0.64 6.53
N GLN A 67 -5.44 -0.23 5.88
CA GLN A 67 -3.99 -0.22 5.97
C GLN A 67 -3.38 -0.21 4.58
N VAL A 68 -2.41 0.69 4.38
CA VAL A 68 -1.66 0.79 3.12
C VAL A 68 -0.31 0.14 3.31
N PHE A 69 -0.07 -0.98 2.63
CA PHE A 69 1.26 -1.57 2.57
C PHE A 69 2.21 -0.68 1.76
N HIS A 70 3.44 -0.50 2.24
CA HIS A 70 4.46 0.28 1.56
C HIS A 70 5.84 -0.39 1.67
N ILE A 71 6.71 -0.03 0.72
CA ILE A 71 8.15 -0.29 0.79
C ILE A 71 8.86 1.06 0.59
N ALA A 72 9.75 1.40 1.51
CA ALA A 72 10.51 2.65 1.48
C ALA A 72 12.01 2.38 1.37
N TYR A 73 12.70 3.12 0.51
CA TYR A 73 14.14 3.06 0.32
C TYR A 73 14.77 4.39 0.72
N MET A 74 15.59 4.38 1.77
CA MET A 74 16.22 5.58 2.31
C MET A 74 17.73 5.47 2.21
N LYS A 75 18.36 6.40 1.48
CA LYS A 75 19.82 6.48 1.40
C LYS A 75 20.42 6.77 2.79
N LYS A 76 21.41 5.99 3.22
CA LYS A 76 22.13 6.23 4.47
C LYS A 76 23.01 7.49 4.38
N GLY A 77 23.11 8.21 5.49
CA GLY A 77 23.92 9.43 5.63
C GLY A 77 23.44 10.63 4.81
N ALA A 78 22.22 10.60 4.24
CA ALA A 78 21.63 11.76 3.59
C ALA A 78 20.99 12.70 4.62
N ASP A 79 21.11 14.02 4.40
CA ASP A 79 20.37 15.04 5.18
C ASP A 79 18.87 14.98 4.81
N PRO A 80 17.98 14.57 5.74
CA PRO A 80 16.56 14.43 5.44
C PRO A 80 15.87 15.74 5.05
N SER A 81 16.42 16.89 5.48
CA SER A 81 15.86 18.21 5.13
C SER A 81 16.14 18.62 3.69
N LYS A 82 17.13 17.97 3.04
CA LYS A 82 17.58 18.31 1.68
C LYS A 82 17.32 17.21 0.66
N ARG A 83 17.20 15.96 1.10
CA ARG A 83 16.97 14.82 0.20
C ARG A 83 15.49 14.79 -0.22
N PRO A 84 15.15 14.94 -1.51
CA PRO A 84 13.77 14.83 -1.95
C PRO A 84 13.24 13.42 -1.73
N ILE A 85 11.94 13.34 -1.44
CA ILE A 85 11.20 12.09 -1.32
C ILE A 85 10.32 11.94 -2.57
N PHE A 86 10.31 10.73 -3.13
CA PHE A 86 9.41 10.35 -4.21
C PHE A 86 8.41 9.33 -3.70
N PHE A 87 7.14 9.56 -4.00
CA PHE A 87 6.07 8.60 -3.76
C PHE A 87 5.63 8.04 -5.11
N LEU A 88 5.56 6.71 -5.20
CA LEU A 88 5.24 6.00 -6.43
C LEU A 88 3.97 5.18 -6.22
N PHE A 89 2.96 5.49 -7.00
CA PHE A 89 1.67 4.81 -6.98
C PHE A 89 1.37 4.28 -8.37
N ASN A 90 0.99 3.02 -8.46
CA ASN A 90 0.53 2.49 -9.72
C ASN A 90 -0.90 2.95 -10.02
N GLY A 91 -1.24 2.98 -11.30
CA GLY A 91 -2.55 3.40 -11.80
C GLY A 91 -3.56 2.26 -11.90
N GLY A 92 -4.55 2.42 -12.77
CA GLY A 92 -5.62 1.44 -12.99
C GLY A 92 -7.00 2.02 -12.65
N PRO A 93 -7.83 1.25 -11.94
CA PRO A 93 -7.73 1.15 -10.48
C PRO A 93 -7.37 -0.26 -9.97
N GLY A 94 -6.82 -0.35 -8.76
CA GLY A 94 -6.55 -1.62 -8.06
C GLY A 94 -5.26 -2.34 -8.47
N SER A 95 -4.45 -1.77 -9.37
CA SER A 95 -3.15 -2.37 -9.72
C SER A 95 -2.13 -2.14 -8.61
N SER A 96 -1.37 -3.17 -8.27
CA SER A 96 -0.35 -3.09 -7.22
C SER A 96 0.85 -2.24 -7.67
N SER A 97 1.43 -1.48 -6.72
CA SER A 97 2.73 -0.81 -6.91
C SER A 97 3.92 -1.76 -7.05
N VAL A 98 3.71 -3.08 -6.98
CA VAL A 98 4.74 -4.08 -7.28
C VAL A 98 5.34 -3.90 -8.68
N TRP A 99 4.57 -3.43 -9.65
CA TRP A 99 5.04 -3.16 -11.01
C TRP A 99 6.06 -2.02 -11.05
N LEU A 100 5.82 -0.96 -10.29
CA LEU A 100 6.78 0.14 -10.16
C LEU A 100 7.98 -0.27 -9.32
N HIS A 101 7.76 -1.07 -8.28
CA HIS A 101 8.82 -1.56 -7.41
C HIS A 101 9.79 -2.49 -8.15
N LEU A 102 9.30 -3.55 -8.77
CA LEU A 102 10.14 -4.63 -9.33
C LEU A 102 10.29 -4.57 -10.86
N GLY A 103 9.60 -3.64 -11.52
CA GLY A 103 9.64 -3.47 -12.97
C GLY A 103 10.19 -2.12 -13.45
N ALA A 104 10.34 -1.13 -12.58
CA ALA A 104 10.77 0.22 -13.00
C ALA A 104 11.77 0.90 -12.05
N PHE A 105 11.36 1.22 -10.81
CA PHE A 105 12.05 2.22 -9.98
C PHE A 105 12.72 1.66 -8.72
N GLY A 106 12.39 0.45 -8.28
CA GLY A 106 13.06 -0.13 -7.10
C GLY A 106 14.52 -0.46 -7.39
N PRO A 107 15.37 -0.62 -6.36
CA PRO A 107 16.80 -0.89 -6.53
C PRO A 107 17.09 -2.28 -7.12
N LYS A 108 16.10 -3.18 -7.13
CA LYS A 108 16.17 -4.47 -7.82
C LYS A 108 14.97 -4.63 -8.74
N ARG A 109 15.19 -5.31 -9.86
CA ARG A 109 14.15 -5.66 -10.84
C ARG A 109 14.08 -7.15 -11.09
N VAL A 110 12.91 -7.62 -11.51
CA VAL A 110 12.72 -9.00 -11.93
C VAL A 110 13.21 -9.17 -13.37
N LEU A 111 13.97 -10.24 -13.63
CA LEU A 111 14.37 -10.63 -14.98
C LEU A 111 13.25 -11.44 -15.64
N THR A 112 12.40 -10.76 -16.40
CA THR A 112 11.22 -11.34 -17.06
C THR A 112 11.45 -11.84 -18.48
N GLY A 113 12.64 -11.62 -19.06
CA GLY A 113 12.87 -11.82 -20.49
C GLY A 113 12.29 -10.68 -21.33
N ASP A 114 12.37 -10.82 -22.65
CA ASP A 114 11.91 -9.83 -23.61
C ASP A 114 10.43 -10.04 -23.97
N THR A 115 9.80 -8.99 -24.50
CA THR A 115 8.42 -9.08 -25.00
C THR A 115 8.31 -10.14 -26.09
N GLY A 116 7.52 -11.18 -25.84
CA GLY A 116 7.34 -12.32 -26.75
C GLY A 116 8.23 -13.53 -26.46
N ASP A 117 9.24 -13.39 -25.59
CA ASP A 117 10.08 -14.48 -25.09
C ASP A 117 10.27 -14.36 -23.57
N LEU A 118 9.17 -14.55 -22.85
CA LEU A 118 9.15 -14.40 -21.40
C LEU A 118 9.95 -15.53 -20.73
N ALA A 119 10.82 -15.15 -19.80
CA ALA A 119 11.55 -16.07 -18.96
C ALA A 119 10.59 -16.93 -18.14
N LYS A 120 10.88 -18.24 -18.08
CA LYS A 120 10.13 -19.19 -17.26
C LYS A 120 10.48 -19.03 -15.77
N PRO A 121 9.53 -19.26 -14.85
CA PRO A 121 9.84 -19.31 -13.43
C PRO A 121 10.81 -20.46 -13.09
N PRO A 122 11.59 -20.36 -12.00
CA PRO A 122 11.61 -19.25 -11.04
C PRO A 122 12.37 -18.01 -11.58
N TRP A 123 11.75 -16.84 -11.47
CA TRP A 123 12.37 -15.59 -11.91
C TRP A 123 13.49 -15.15 -10.96
N ARG A 124 14.53 -14.53 -11.53
CA ARG A 124 15.67 -13.99 -10.77
C ARG A 124 15.54 -12.48 -10.61
N LEU A 125 16.17 -11.95 -9.56
CA LEU A 125 16.36 -10.52 -9.36
C LEU A 125 17.72 -10.10 -9.92
N ALA A 126 17.78 -8.90 -10.47
CA ALA A 126 19.01 -8.19 -10.79
C ALA A 126 18.97 -6.81 -10.13
N GLU A 127 20.14 -6.20 -9.95
CA GLU A 127 20.22 -4.77 -9.60
C GLU A 127 19.55 -3.94 -10.70
N ASN A 128 18.99 -2.80 -10.31
CA ASN A 128 18.41 -1.82 -11.21
C ASN A 128 19.39 -0.66 -11.35
N ASP A 129 20.39 -0.87 -12.19
CA ASP A 129 21.60 -0.04 -12.36
C ASP A 129 21.64 0.76 -13.68
N ALA A 130 20.54 0.69 -14.45
CA ALA A 130 20.37 1.34 -15.75
C ALA A 130 19.63 2.67 -15.68
#